data_AF-A0A7V2IJP5-F1
#
_entry.id   AF-A0A7V2IJP5-F1
#
_cell.length_a   1.000
_cell.length_b   1.000
_cell.length_c   1.000
_cell.angle_alpha   90.00
_cell.angle_beta   90.00
_cell.angle_gamma   90.00
#
_symmetry.space_group_name_H-M   'P 1'
#
loop_
_entity.id
_entity.type
_entity.pdbx_description
1 polymer ?
#
loop_
_entity_poly.entity_id
_entity_poly.type
_entity_poly.pdbx_seq_one_letter_code
_entity_poly.pdbx_strand_id
1 'polypeptide(L)'
;MINFIFSLMVGPHPISMGSAYNAYAERVDGIFFNPSAASMASRVMIGGFYSQSGYYGGGIVIPNRFISIGLASSLDTTRNGTIYGVLARNFSGFNIGLGIQYPWTSDTLSKKNLKPHIYGGFSFYFSDYFMFGFTAENLDTPNALSLRFGIQLANYPLPVIGRSLAMTMDLNSTFARNVKSQDLASIGFEIDPFYPLFLRFGYNYNPNDSIIKHKIPAGLGLIYVYNTVDILGDVSVNDIKAESKNKIWTFGLTVKFFGYTVWAESSPKIIEVLPEAEASVTKICFRYILPSKVSRWTFNITNRWGKIYKTYWGDGPPPSECIYWHVVDEEGKYVGKGVYYYEFIVRTEDGKIYKRRGGLVNVKKGVKGI
;
A
#
# COMPACT_ATOMS: atom_id res chain seq x y z
N MET A 1 -1.08 -29.44 1.01
CA MET A 1 0.21 -28.96 0.47
C MET A 1 0.06 -27.76 -0.46
N ILE A 2 -0.92 -27.74 -1.38
CA ILE A 2 -1.13 -26.64 -2.35
C ILE A 2 -1.36 -25.25 -1.70
N ASN A 3 -2.13 -25.15 -0.61
CA ASN A 3 -2.40 -23.85 0.04
C ASN A 3 -1.21 -23.26 0.82
N PHE A 4 -0.26 -24.10 1.26
CA PHE A 4 0.96 -23.63 1.92
C PHE A 4 1.84 -22.83 0.93
N ILE A 5 1.89 -23.30 -0.32
CA ILE A 5 2.65 -22.67 -1.41
C ILE A 5 2.07 -21.29 -1.76
N PHE A 6 0.74 -21.14 -1.80
CA PHE A 6 0.11 -19.84 -2.05
C PHE A 6 0.38 -18.80 -0.97
N SER A 7 0.56 -19.20 0.30
CA SER A 7 0.92 -18.27 1.38
C SER A 7 2.39 -17.78 1.32
N LEU A 8 3.24 -18.45 0.56
CA LEU A 8 4.67 -18.14 0.40
C LEU A 8 4.98 -17.37 -0.89
N MET A 9 4.08 -17.39 -1.88
CA MET A 9 4.22 -16.66 -3.15
C MET A 9 3.75 -15.19 -3.05
N VAL A 10 3.99 -14.57 -1.90
CA VAL A 10 3.36 -13.32 -1.51
C VAL A 10 4.42 -12.32 -1.12
N GLY A 11 4.19 -11.04 -1.46
CA GLY A 11 5.05 -9.96 -0.99
C GLY A 11 5.13 -9.89 0.54
N PRO A 12 6.11 -9.18 1.10
CA PRO A 12 6.18 -8.98 2.55
C PRO A 12 4.96 -8.23 3.11
N HIS A 13 4.33 -7.36 2.30
CA HIS A 13 3.21 -6.54 2.75
C HIS A 13 1.99 -7.38 3.16
N PRO A 14 1.41 -8.25 2.31
CA PRO A 14 0.25 -9.04 2.69
C PRO A 14 0.62 -10.11 3.72
N ILE A 15 1.85 -10.65 3.68
CA ILE A 15 2.33 -11.58 4.71
C ILE A 15 2.26 -10.92 6.08
N SER A 16 2.82 -9.71 6.24
CA SER A 16 2.81 -8.98 7.51
C SER A 16 1.40 -8.60 8.01
N MET A 17 0.40 -8.62 7.13
CA MET A 17 -1.00 -8.38 7.45
C MET A 17 -1.80 -9.69 7.66
N GLY A 18 -1.13 -10.82 7.89
CA GLY A 18 -1.83 -12.09 8.14
C GLY A 18 -2.44 -12.70 6.89
N SER A 19 -2.03 -12.23 5.71
CA SER A 19 -2.67 -12.49 4.42
C SER A 19 -4.08 -11.89 4.28
N ALA A 20 -4.44 -10.93 5.14
CA ALA A 20 -5.64 -10.10 4.97
C ALA A 20 -5.32 -8.97 3.98
N TYR A 21 -5.60 -9.19 2.70
CA TYR A 21 -5.21 -8.32 1.60
C TYR A 21 -6.24 -8.14 0.49
N ASN A 22 -7.38 -8.83 0.55
CA ASN A 22 -8.37 -8.74 -0.50
C ASN A 22 -8.98 -7.35 -0.61
N ALA A 23 -8.93 -6.51 0.43
CA ALA A 23 -9.48 -5.15 0.36
C ALA A 23 -8.43 -4.06 0.07
N TYR A 24 -7.14 -4.39 -0.10
CA TYR A 24 -6.06 -3.38 -0.21
C TYR A 24 -5.67 -3.10 -1.67
N ALA A 25 -5.75 -1.83 -2.11
CA ALA A 25 -5.76 -1.47 -3.53
C ALA A 25 -4.47 -0.89 -4.14
N GLU A 26 -3.48 -0.49 -3.33
CA GLU A 26 -2.41 0.39 -3.85
C GLU A 26 -1.01 -0.24 -3.96
N ARG A 27 -0.89 -1.54 -4.29
CA ARG A 27 0.42 -2.15 -4.49
C ARG A 27 0.46 -3.19 -5.59
N VAL A 28 1.68 -3.47 -6.07
CA VAL A 28 1.94 -4.43 -7.16
C VAL A 28 1.54 -5.86 -6.77
N ASP A 29 1.70 -6.20 -5.50
CA ASP A 29 1.32 -7.49 -4.92
C ASP A 29 -0.20 -7.69 -4.84
N GLY A 30 -0.99 -6.62 -4.96
CA GLY A 30 -2.45 -6.70 -5.10
C GLY A 30 -2.90 -7.56 -6.29
N ILE A 31 -2.11 -7.62 -7.37
CA ILE A 31 -2.40 -8.47 -8.54
C ILE A 31 -2.54 -9.96 -8.15
N PHE A 32 -1.91 -10.41 -7.07
CA PHE A 32 -1.98 -11.80 -6.66
C PHE A 32 -3.24 -12.15 -5.85
N PHE A 33 -3.87 -11.17 -5.20
CA PHE A 33 -4.99 -11.39 -4.26
C PHE A 33 -6.30 -10.81 -4.77
N ASN A 34 -6.23 -9.56 -5.20
CA ASN A 34 -7.35 -8.82 -5.70
C ASN A 34 -6.86 -7.95 -6.88
N PRO A 35 -6.86 -8.52 -8.09
CA PRO A 35 -6.51 -7.78 -9.29
C PRO A 35 -7.38 -6.54 -9.53
N SER A 36 -8.66 -6.57 -9.09
CA SER A 36 -9.55 -5.40 -9.13
C SER A 36 -9.07 -4.27 -8.24
N ALA A 37 -8.42 -4.57 -7.12
CA ALA A 37 -7.81 -3.56 -6.29
C ALA A 37 -6.63 -2.88 -7.02
N ALA A 38 -5.82 -3.63 -7.76
CA ALA A 38 -4.73 -3.07 -8.58
C ALA A 38 -5.23 -2.11 -9.69
N SER A 39 -6.50 -2.23 -10.12
CA SER A 39 -7.09 -1.30 -11.08
C SER A 39 -7.33 0.11 -10.54
N MET A 40 -7.21 0.28 -9.22
CA MET A 40 -7.27 1.59 -8.59
C MET A 40 -5.93 2.28 -8.50
N ALA A 41 -4.83 1.59 -8.82
CA ALA A 41 -3.52 2.21 -8.80
C ALA A 41 -3.55 3.50 -9.63
N SER A 42 -3.10 4.62 -9.07
CA SER A 42 -3.05 5.87 -9.82
C SER A 42 -1.79 6.00 -10.68
N ARG A 43 -0.80 5.12 -10.46
CA ARG A 43 0.57 5.21 -11.00
C ARG A 43 1.05 3.86 -11.49
N VAL A 44 1.98 3.87 -12.46
CA VAL A 44 2.65 2.64 -12.88
C VAL A 44 3.47 2.14 -11.69
N MET A 45 3.39 0.85 -11.43
CA MET A 45 4.12 0.21 -10.33
C MET A 45 4.88 -0.96 -10.90
N ILE A 46 6.15 -1.07 -10.54
CA ILE A 46 6.93 -2.29 -10.70
C ILE A 46 7.41 -2.71 -9.32
N GLY A 47 7.43 -4.00 -9.05
CA GLY A 47 8.04 -4.46 -7.82
C GLY A 47 8.21 -5.95 -7.80
N GLY A 48 8.84 -6.40 -6.73
CA GLY A 48 9.09 -7.81 -6.50
C GLY A 48 9.48 -8.07 -5.06
N PHE A 49 9.60 -9.35 -4.76
CA PHE A 49 9.93 -9.83 -3.44
C PHE A 49 10.80 -11.09 -3.52
N TYR A 50 11.48 -11.33 -2.41
CA TYR A 50 12.28 -12.51 -2.15
C TYR A 50 11.99 -13.01 -0.74
N SER A 51 11.75 -14.32 -0.61
CA SER A 51 11.61 -14.99 0.67
C SER A 51 12.78 -15.93 0.92
N GLN A 52 13.27 -15.99 2.16
CA GLN A 52 14.35 -16.91 2.57
C GLN A 52 14.04 -18.38 2.30
N SER A 53 12.76 -18.74 2.15
CA SER A 53 12.33 -20.06 1.72
C SER A 53 12.49 -20.33 0.22
N GLY A 54 13.18 -19.46 -0.53
CA GLY A 54 13.49 -19.67 -1.96
C GLY A 54 12.38 -19.22 -2.92
N TYR A 55 11.44 -18.40 -2.45
CA TYR A 55 10.36 -17.88 -3.29
C TYR A 55 10.72 -16.49 -3.80
N TYR A 56 10.49 -16.29 -5.09
CA TYR A 56 10.64 -15.02 -5.75
C TYR A 56 9.35 -14.69 -6.48
N GLY A 57 9.01 -13.42 -6.51
CA GLY A 57 7.91 -12.96 -7.33
C GLY A 57 8.06 -11.50 -7.68
N GLY A 58 7.35 -11.11 -8.71
CA GLY A 58 7.32 -9.73 -9.14
C GLY A 58 6.17 -9.46 -10.08
N GLY A 59 5.94 -8.19 -10.31
CA GLY A 59 4.92 -7.76 -11.25
C GLY A 59 5.08 -6.33 -11.69
N ILE A 60 4.24 -5.98 -12.66
CA ILE A 60 4.05 -4.62 -13.13
C ILE A 60 2.55 -4.36 -13.22
N VAL A 61 2.12 -3.22 -12.68
CA VAL A 61 0.77 -2.66 -12.84
C VAL A 61 0.89 -1.42 -13.68
N ILE A 62 0.20 -1.39 -14.82
CA ILE A 62 0.04 -0.19 -15.64
C ILE A 62 -1.42 0.23 -15.54
N PRO A 63 -1.73 1.24 -14.71
CA PRO A 63 -3.09 1.75 -14.65
C PRO A 63 -3.35 2.77 -15.75
N ASN A 64 -4.59 2.75 -16.22
CA ASN A 64 -5.23 3.77 -17.03
C ASN A 64 -6.50 4.20 -16.28
N ARG A 65 -7.11 5.32 -16.66
CA ARG A 65 -8.30 5.90 -16.04
C ARG A 65 -9.44 4.90 -15.81
N PHE A 66 -9.55 3.90 -16.69
CA PHE A 66 -10.60 2.88 -16.68
C PHE A 66 -10.08 1.45 -16.70
N ILE A 67 -8.83 1.21 -17.10
CA ILE A 67 -8.30 -0.13 -17.33
C ILE A 67 -6.95 -0.28 -16.64
N SER A 68 -6.70 -1.37 -15.94
CA SER A 68 -5.34 -1.73 -15.52
C SER A 68 -4.91 -3.05 -16.12
N ILE A 69 -3.65 -3.10 -16.52
CA ILE A 69 -2.97 -4.32 -16.92
C ILE A 69 -1.98 -4.68 -15.82
N GLY A 70 -2.20 -5.83 -15.20
CA GLY A 70 -1.28 -6.42 -14.24
C GLY A 70 -0.59 -7.63 -14.85
N LEU A 71 0.74 -7.66 -14.85
CA LEU A 71 1.53 -8.85 -15.14
C LEU A 71 2.25 -9.28 -13.89
N ALA A 72 2.15 -10.55 -13.52
CA ALA A 72 2.83 -11.05 -12.34
C ALA A 72 3.39 -12.46 -12.57
N SER A 73 4.60 -12.70 -12.06
CA SER A 73 5.25 -14.01 -12.09
C SER A 73 5.79 -14.38 -10.73
N SER A 74 5.88 -15.69 -10.49
CA SER A 74 6.58 -16.25 -9.33
C SER A 74 7.46 -17.41 -9.78
N LEU A 75 8.51 -17.64 -9.00
CA LEU A 75 9.45 -18.73 -9.14
C LEU A 75 9.67 -19.37 -7.77
N ASP A 76 9.52 -20.68 -7.70
CA ASP A 76 9.91 -21.49 -6.55
C ASP A 76 11.21 -22.24 -6.90
N THR A 77 12.29 -21.95 -6.18
CA THR A 77 13.60 -22.60 -6.39
C THR A 77 13.82 -23.80 -5.48
N THR A 78 12.80 -24.17 -4.68
CA THR A 78 12.89 -25.31 -3.77
C THR A 78 12.30 -26.57 -4.39
N ARG A 79 12.97 -27.70 -4.13
CA ARG A 79 12.40 -29.03 -4.34
C ARG A 79 12.71 -29.86 -3.10
N ASN A 80 11.67 -30.36 -2.44
CA ASN A 80 11.79 -31.11 -1.18
C ASN A 80 12.57 -30.39 -0.06
N GLY A 81 12.48 -29.05 0.02
CA GLY A 81 13.17 -28.26 1.05
C GLY A 81 14.67 -28.02 0.79
N THR A 82 15.22 -28.49 -0.33
CA THR A 82 16.58 -28.14 -0.77
C THR A 82 16.53 -26.97 -1.75
N ILE A 83 17.35 -25.94 -1.51
CA ILE A 83 17.52 -24.79 -2.42
C ILE A 83 18.44 -25.22 -3.56
N TYR A 84 17.93 -25.20 -4.80
CA TYR A 84 18.75 -25.48 -5.98
C TYR A 84 19.31 -24.17 -6.53
N GLY A 85 20.64 -24.12 -6.74
CA GLY A 85 21.30 -23.01 -7.40
C GLY A 85 20.73 -22.79 -8.81
N VAL A 86 20.16 -21.60 -9.01
CA VAL A 86 19.87 -20.89 -10.28
C VAL A 86 19.83 -21.79 -11.53
N LEU A 87 18.62 -22.28 -11.86
CA LEU A 87 18.11 -22.76 -13.17
C LEU A 87 17.11 -23.94 -13.03
N ALA A 88 16.21 -23.91 -12.04
CA ALA A 88 15.14 -24.89 -11.93
C ALA A 88 13.87 -24.45 -12.71
N ARG A 89 13.38 -25.37 -13.55
CA ARG A 89 12.35 -25.26 -14.60
C ARG A 89 10.90 -24.91 -14.17
N ASN A 90 10.67 -24.38 -12.98
CA ASN A 90 9.32 -24.23 -12.42
C ASN A 90 8.88 -22.77 -12.39
N PHE A 91 8.59 -22.18 -13.54
CA PHE A 91 7.69 -21.02 -13.57
C PHE A 91 6.41 -21.42 -12.85
N SER A 92 6.02 -20.72 -11.78
CA SER A 92 4.88 -21.09 -10.92
C SER A 92 3.62 -20.26 -11.17
N GLY A 93 3.70 -19.22 -12.01
CA GLY A 93 2.54 -18.44 -12.44
C GLY A 93 2.93 -17.40 -13.47
N PHE A 94 2.07 -17.19 -14.47
CA PHE A 94 2.01 -15.91 -15.19
C PHE A 94 0.56 -15.47 -15.11
N ASN A 95 0.28 -14.32 -14.50
CA ASN A 95 -1.06 -13.79 -14.37
C ASN A 95 -1.19 -12.51 -15.21
N ILE A 96 -2.19 -12.47 -16.11
CA ILE A 96 -2.64 -11.23 -16.76
C ILE A 96 -4.00 -10.89 -16.17
N GLY A 97 -4.13 -9.73 -15.54
CA GLY A 97 -5.42 -9.17 -15.12
C GLY A 97 -5.82 -7.97 -15.98
N LEU A 98 -7.09 -7.94 -16.41
CA LEU A 98 -7.73 -6.76 -17.01
C LEU A 98 -8.81 -6.26 -16.06
N GLY A 99 -8.53 -5.14 -15.39
CA GLY A 99 -9.47 -4.51 -14.48
C GLY A 99 -10.27 -3.41 -15.17
N ILE A 100 -11.57 -3.29 -14.90
CA ILE A 100 -12.41 -2.16 -15.29
C ILE A 100 -12.75 -1.36 -14.04
N GLN A 101 -12.46 -0.06 -14.03
CA GLN A 101 -12.77 0.83 -12.91
C GLN A 101 -14.05 1.63 -13.17
N TYR A 102 -15.00 1.52 -12.25
CA TYR A 102 -16.14 2.42 -12.07
C TYR A 102 -15.88 3.37 -10.88
N PRO A 103 -16.67 4.44 -10.67
CA PRO A 103 -16.41 5.41 -9.60
C PRO A 103 -16.28 4.79 -8.19
N TRP A 104 -17.06 3.74 -7.92
CA TRP A 104 -17.15 3.10 -6.59
C TRP A 104 -16.75 1.62 -6.62
N THR A 105 -16.38 1.08 -7.78
CA THR A 105 -16.16 -0.36 -7.93
C THR A 105 -15.11 -0.68 -8.96
N SER A 106 -14.55 -1.88 -8.91
CA SER A 106 -13.75 -2.41 -10.00
C SER A 106 -13.97 -3.90 -10.19
N ASP A 107 -14.00 -4.30 -11.45
CA ASP A 107 -14.12 -5.69 -11.90
C ASP A 107 -12.80 -6.14 -12.49
N THR A 108 -12.40 -7.39 -12.31
CA THR A 108 -11.24 -7.93 -13.03
C THR A 108 -11.41 -9.37 -13.44
N LEU A 109 -11.03 -9.66 -14.68
CA LEU A 109 -10.80 -11.00 -15.16
C LEU A 109 -9.29 -11.25 -15.27
N SER A 110 -8.82 -12.37 -14.74
CA SER A 110 -7.41 -12.75 -14.90
C SER A 110 -7.22 -14.23 -15.22
N LYS A 111 -6.15 -14.55 -15.97
CA LYS A 111 -5.84 -15.91 -16.44
C LYS A 111 -4.42 -16.31 -16.05
N LYS A 112 -4.26 -17.49 -15.45
CA LYS A 112 -2.95 -18.11 -15.17
C LYS A 112 -2.61 -19.23 -16.14
N ASN A 113 -1.35 -19.32 -16.57
CA ASN A 113 -0.91 -20.25 -17.64
C ASN A 113 -0.55 -21.68 -17.20
N LEU A 114 -0.24 -21.96 -15.93
CA LEU A 114 0.29 -23.29 -15.54
C LEU A 114 -0.77 -24.37 -15.31
N LYS A 115 -1.99 -23.91 -15.09
CA LYS A 115 -3.26 -24.64 -15.24
C LYS A 115 -4.24 -23.54 -15.64
N PRO A 116 -5.07 -23.71 -16.69
CA PRO A 116 -6.07 -22.72 -17.02
C PRO A 116 -6.94 -22.60 -15.77
N HIS A 117 -6.70 -21.51 -15.04
CA HIS A 117 -7.48 -21.07 -13.91
C HIS A 117 -7.86 -19.63 -14.23
N ILE A 118 -9.15 -19.44 -14.46
CA ILE A 118 -9.78 -18.14 -14.61
C ILE A 118 -10.15 -17.64 -13.22
N TYR A 119 -9.76 -16.40 -12.94
CA TYR A 119 -10.08 -15.70 -11.70
C TYR A 119 -10.97 -14.51 -12.04
N GLY A 120 -12.03 -14.33 -11.26
CA GLY A 120 -12.87 -13.14 -11.29
C GLY A 120 -12.79 -12.43 -9.94
N GLY A 121 -12.46 -11.15 -9.93
CA GLY A 121 -12.50 -10.32 -8.73
C GLY A 121 -13.47 -9.17 -8.92
N PHE A 122 -14.16 -8.81 -7.85
CA PHE A 122 -14.95 -7.60 -7.74
C PHE A 122 -14.51 -6.86 -6.46
N SER A 123 -14.25 -5.56 -6.54
CA SER A 123 -14.06 -4.72 -5.36
C SER A 123 -15.08 -3.58 -5.31
N PHE A 124 -15.70 -3.38 -4.15
CA PHE A 124 -16.55 -2.22 -3.83
C PHE A 124 -15.79 -1.25 -2.92
N TYR A 125 -15.86 0.03 -3.22
CA TYR A 125 -15.26 1.13 -2.46
C TYR A 125 -16.36 2.10 -2.08
N PHE A 126 -16.74 2.08 -0.80
CA PHE A 126 -17.84 2.91 -0.33
C PHE A 126 -17.34 4.29 0.10
N SER A 127 -16.10 4.39 0.62
CA SER A 127 -15.49 5.65 1.03
C SER A 127 -13.96 5.54 1.16
N ASP A 128 -13.30 6.66 1.43
CA ASP A 128 -11.86 6.74 1.80
C ASP A 128 -11.49 5.87 3.02
N TYR A 129 -12.50 5.45 3.79
CA TYR A 129 -12.35 4.72 5.04
C TYR A 129 -12.86 3.30 4.96
N PHE A 130 -13.61 2.92 3.93
CA PHE A 130 -14.25 1.60 3.86
C PHE A 130 -14.13 1.00 2.46
N MET A 131 -13.41 -0.11 2.39
CA MET A 131 -13.24 -0.90 1.18
C MET A 131 -13.74 -2.32 1.44
N PHE A 132 -14.37 -2.90 0.44
CA PHE A 132 -14.85 -4.27 0.45
C PHE A 132 -14.33 -4.97 -0.80
N GLY A 133 -13.68 -6.11 -0.62
CA GLY A 133 -13.15 -6.93 -1.71
C GLY A 133 -13.83 -8.28 -1.74
N PHE A 134 -14.17 -8.74 -2.94
CA PHE A 134 -14.60 -10.11 -3.20
C PHE A 134 -13.75 -10.69 -4.33
N THR A 135 -13.14 -11.86 -4.10
CA THR A 135 -12.42 -12.57 -5.15
C THR A 135 -12.95 -13.99 -5.26
N ALA A 136 -13.32 -14.39 -6.47
CA ALA A 136 -13.63 -15.76 -6.84
C ALA A 136 -12.49 -16.35 -7.68
N GLU A 137 -11.82 -17.37 -7.15
CA GLU A 137 -10.70 -18.03 -7.81
C GLU A 137 -11.09 -19.39 -8.38
N ASN A 138 -10.40 -19.80 -9.45
CA ASN A 138 -10.53 -21.11 -10.09
C ASN A 138 -11.92 -21.40 -10.70
N LEU A 139 -12.55 -20.40 -11.32
CA LEU A 139 -13.91 -20.46 -11.90
C LEU A 139 -14.09 -21.57 -12.96
N ASP A 140 -13.02 -22.03 -13.58
CA ASP A 140 -13.01 -23.08 -14.61
C ASP A 140 -12.81 -24.50 -14.07
N THR A 141 -12.60 -24.64 -12.76
CA THR A 141 -12.49 -25.96 -12.12
C THR A 141 -13.65 -26.17 -11.15
N PRO A 142 -14.69 -26.92 -11.57
CA PRO A 142 -15.95 -27.02 -10.82
C PRO A 142 -15.83 -27.66 -9.43
N ASN A 143 -14.65 -28.19 -9.08
CA ASN A 143 -14.39 -28.83 -7.79
C ASN A 143 -13.53 -27.99 -6.85
N ALA A 144 -13.08 -26.79 -7.22
CA ALA A 144 -12.10 -26.02 -6.44
C ALA A 144 -12.38 -24.50 -6.39
N LEU A 145 -13.65 -24.11 -6.31
CA LEU A 145 -14.04 -22.71 -6.20
C LEU A 145 -13.55 -22.13 -4.86
N SER A 146 -12.70 -21.10 -4.92
CA SER A 146 -12.27 -20.36 -3.72
C SER A 146 -13.00 -19.03 -3.70
N LEU A 147 -13.69 -18.73 -2.60
CA LEU A 147 -14.33 -17.44 -2.38
C LEU A 147 -13.60 -16.70 -1.26
N ARG A 148 -13.26 -15.45 -1.55
CA ARG A 148 -12.51 -14.60 -0.63
C ARG A 148 -13.28 -13.32 -0.40
N PHE A 149 -13.44 -12.96 0.87
CA PHE A 149 -14.09 -11.73 1.29
C PHE A 149 -13.11 -10.91 2.12
N GLY A 150 -13.06 -9.62 1.86
CA GLY A 150 -12.23 -8.68 2.60
C GLY A 150 -12.99 -7.40 2.92
N ILE A 151 -12.78 -6.89 4.12
CA ILE A 151 -13.25 -5.59 4.57
C ILE A 151 -12.02 -4.83 5.07
N GLN A 152 -11.81 -3.62 4.58
CA GLN A 152 -10.77 -2.74 5.10
C GLN A 152 -11.40 -1.44 5.61
N LEU A 153 -11.05 -1.13 6.86
CA LEU A 153 -11.24 0.15 7.49
C LEU A 153 -9.94 0.93 7.39
N ALA A 154 -9.85 1.89 6.47
CA ALA A 154 -8.65 2.70 6.28
C ALA A 154 -8.73 4.04 7.04
N ASN A 155 -7.57 4.63 7.35
CA ASN A 155 -7.43 6.03 7.74
C ASN A 155 -8.22 6.49 8.98
N TYR A 156 -8.51 5.63 9.95
CA TYR A 156 -9.13 6.08 11.19
C TYR A 156 -8.10 6.90 12.00
N PRO A 157 -8.36 8.18 12.32
CA PRO A 157 -7.46 8.97 13.13
C PRO A 157 -7.48 8.41 14.56
N LEU A 158 -6.34 7.88 15.03
CA LEU A 158 -6.22 7.44 16.43
C LEU A 158 -5.84 8.63 17.30
N PRO A 159 -6.57 8.90 18.40
CA PRO A 159 -6.28 10.06 19.26
C PRO A 159 -5.02 9.91 20.13
N VAL A 160 -4.41 8.72 20.22
CA VAL A 160 -3.43 8.44 21.28
C VAL A 160 -1.99 8.29 20.78
N ILE A 161 -1.69 7.56 19.69
CA ILE A 161 -0.33 7.46 19.10
C ILE A 161 -0.45 7.12 17.61
N GLY A 162 0.05 7.98 16.72
CA GLY A 162 0.04 7.77 15.26
C GLY A 162 -1.16 8.42 14.54
N ARG A 163 -0.99 8.75 13.25
CA ARG A 163 -1.96 9.57 12.49
C ARG A 163 -3.09 8.80 11.85
N SER A 164 -2.86 7.53 11.51
CA SER A 164 -3.81 6.72 10.78
C SER A 164 -3.62 5.25 11.14
N LEU A 165 -4.71 4.64 11.57
CA LEU A 165 -4.85 3.19 11.62
C LEU A 165 -5.57 2.74 10.36
N ALA A 166 -4.94 1.82 9.62
CA ALA A 166 -5.65 0.98 8.67
C ALA A 166 -5.80 -0.41 9.31
N MET A 167 -7.04 -0.88 9.36
CA MET A 167 -7.38 -2.21 9.80
C MET A 167 -8.02 -2.95 8.63
N THR A 168 -7.49 -4.11 8.30
CA THR A 168 -8.05 -4.98 7.27
C THR A 168 -8.46 -6.30 7.90
N MET A 169 -9.70 -6.69 7.70
CA MET A 169 -10.24 -7.99 8.11
C MET A 169 -10.61 -8.76 6.85
N ASP A 170 -10.04 -9.95 6.68
CA ASP A 170 -10.38 -10.85 5.58
C ASP A 170 -10.93 -12.17 6.12
N LEU A 171 -12.06 -12.56 5.57
CA LEU A 171 -12.67 -13.86 5.77
C LEU A 171 -12.57 -14.61 4.44
N ASN A 172 -11.73 -15.64 4.40
CA ASN A 172 -11.54 -16.48 3.23
C ASN A 172 -12.22 -17.83 3.46
N SER A 173 -13.13 -18.21 2.58
CA SER A 173 -13.81 -19.51 2.62
C SER A 173 -13.59 -20.24 1.30
N THR A 174 -12.75 -21.27 1.30
CA THR A 174 -12.54 -22.09 0.09
C THR A 174 -13.55 -23.25 0.08
N PHE A 175 -14.42 -23.27 -0.94
CA PHE A 175 -15.42 -24.32 -1.15
C PHE A 175 -14.98 -25.26 -2.27
N ALA A 176 -14.32 -26.35 -1.92
CA ALA A 176 -13.95 -27.39 -2.87
C ALA A 176 -14.90 -28.60 -2.76
N ARG A 177 -15.52 -29.00 -3.87
CA ARG A 177 -16.34 -30.22 -3.91
C ARG A 177 -15.41 -31.42 -3.64
N ASN A 178 -15.69 -32.17 -2.58
CA ASN A 178 -14.89 -33.30 -2.05
C ASN A 178 -13.64 -32.95 -1.21
N VAL A 179 -13.48 -31.71 -0.75
CA VAL A 179 -12.47 -31.36 0.28
C VAL A 179 -13.21 -30.67 1.44
N LYS A 180 -12.86 -31.00 2.69
CA LYS A 180 -13.37 -30.25 3.86
C LYS A 180 -13.12 -28.77 3.63
N SER A 181 -14.14 -27.93 3.83
CA SER A 181 -14.02 -26.48 3.69
C SER A 181 -12.80 -26.00 4.47
N GLN A 182 -11.96 -25.20 3.81
CA GLN A 182 -10.85 -24.51 4.49
C GLN A 182 -11.27 -23.08 4.75
N ASP A 183 -11.83 -22.86 5.93
CA ASP A 183 -12.17 -21.54 6.42
C ASP A 183 -10.89 -20.92 7.00
N LEU A 184 -10.38 -19.88 6.36
CA LEU A 184 -9.22 -19.13 6.83
C LEU A 184 -9.68 -17.74 7.23
N ALA A 185 -9.46 -17.39 8.49
CA ALA A 185 -9.74 -16.05 8.98
C ALA A 185 -8.42 -15.31 9.17
N SER A 186 -8.34 -14.10 8.65
CA SER A 186 -7.15 -13.25 8.79
C SER A 186 -7.54 -11.83 9.16
N ILE A 187 -6.77 -11.23 10.06
CA ILE A 187 -6.87 -9.82 10.39
C ILE A 187 -5.48 -9.20 10.30
N GLY A 188 -5.40 -8.02 9.71
CA GLY A 188 -4.19 -7.24 9.52
C GLY A 188 -4.39 -5.83 10.02
N PHE A 189 -3.33 -5.28 10.60
CA PHE A 189 -3.24 -3.90 11.03
C PHE A 189 -2.03 -3.27 10.36
N GLU A 190 -2.22 -2.08 9.79
CA GLU A 190 -1.15 -1.22 9.31
C GLU A 190 -1.24 0.12 10.06
N ILE A 191 -0.12 0.51 10.66
CA ILE A 191 0.03 1.74 11.43
C ILE A 191 1.13 2.57 10.76
N ASP A 192 0.85 3.84 10.49
CA ASP A 192 1.85 4.84 10.10
C ASP A 192 2.14 5.72 11.32
N PRO A 193 3.11 5.34 12.18
CA PRO A 193 3.43 6.11 13.38
C PRO A 193 4.07 7.46 13.03
N PHE A 194 4.86 7.50 11.97
CA PHE A 194 5.49 8.70 11.43
C PHE A 194 6.01 8.42 10.02
N TYR A 195 5.86 9.39 9.11
CA TYR A 195 6.46 9.29 7.79
C TYR A 195 8.00 9.28 7.89
N PRO A 196 8.72 8.37 7.21
CA PRO A 196 8.26 7.44 6.16
C PRO A 196 8.02 5.97 6.59
N LEU A 197 7.80 5.71 7.88
CA LEU A 197 7.72 4.36 8.45
C LEU A 197 6.30 3.81 8.49
N PHE A 198 6.15 2.53 8.16
CA PHE A 198 4.93 1.75 8.34
C PHE A 198 5.22 0.53 9.21
N LEU A 199 4.33 0.23 10.15
CA LEU A 199 4.35 -0.96 10.98
C LEU A 199 3.15 -1.84 10.68
N ARG A 200 3.35 -3.14 10.59
CA ARG A 200 2.29 -4.10 10.26
C ARG A 200 2.29 -5.28 11.20
N PHE A 201 1.09 -5.69 11.55
CA PHE A 201 0.83 -6.85 12.38
C PHE A 201 -0.34 -7.61 11.78
N GLY A 202 -0.22 -8.93 11.76
CA GLY A 202 -1.27 -9.79 11.25
C GLY A 202 -1.57 -10.92 12.22
N TYR A 203 -2.74 -11.50 12.03
CA TYR A 203 -3.11 -12.76 12.64
C TYR A 203 -3.83 -13.59 11.59
N ASN A 204 -3.43 -14.84 11.45
CA ASN A 204 -4.05 -15.80 10.54
C ASN A 204 -4.43 -17.05 11.32
N TYR A 205 -5.69 -17.45 11.19
CA TYR A 205 -6.27 -18.63 11.79
C TYR A 205 -6.69 -19.62 10.70
N ASN A 206 -6.16 -20.83 10.78
CA ASN A 206 -6.56 -21.94 9.92
C ASN A 206 -6.91 -23.15 10.81
N PRO A 207 -8.21 -23.43 11.05
CA PRO A 207 -8.66 -24.52 11.91
C PRO A 207 -8.28 -25.90 11.37
N ASN A 208 -8.02 -26.00 10.06
CA ASN A 208 -7.72 -27.26 9.38
C ASN A 208 -6.21 -27.52 9.24
N ASP A 209 -5.35 -26.55 9.57
CA ASP A 209 -3.92 -26.75 9.61
C ASP A 209 -3.54 -27.34 10.96
N SER A 210 -3.39 -28.66 11.02
CA SER A 210 -2.99 -29.39 12.23
C SER A 210 -1.58 -29.02 12.72
N ILE A 211 -0.79 -28.37 11.87
CA ILE A 211 0.60 -28.01 12.16
C ILE A 211 0.71 -26.54 12.54
N ILE A 212 -0.07 -25.66 11.89
CA ILE A 212 0.03 -24.21 12.06
C ILE A 212 -1.36 -23.58 12.12
N LYS A 213 -2.06 -23.83 13.24
CA LYS A 213 -3.40 -23.30 13.47
C LYS A 213 -3.45 -21.78 13.58
N HIS A 214 -2.38 -21.18 14.11
CA HIS A 214 -2.25 -19.74 14.37
C HIS A 214 -0.92 -19.22 13.84
N LYS A 215 -0.94 -18.09 13.12
CA LYS A 215 0.25 -17.34 12.71
C LYS A 215 0.12 -15.88 13.09
N ILE A 216 1.19 -15.28 13.61
CA ILE A 216 1.26 -13.87 13.98
C ILE A 216 2.42 -13.23 13.19
N PRO A 217 2.23 -12.90 11.91
CA PRO A 217 3.25 -12.22 11.15
C PRO A 217 3.36 -10.75 11.57
N ALA A 218 4.55 -10.20 11.36
CA ALA A 218 4.84 -8.78 11.57
C ALA A 218 5.68 -8.26 10.41
N GLY A 219 5.63 -6.95 10.18
CA GLY A 219 6.42 -6.34 9.14
C GLY A 219 6.64 -4.85 9.32
N LEU A 220 7.60 -4.35 8.54
CA LEU A 220 8.01 -2.97 8.50
C LEU A 220 8.10 -2.53 7.04
N GLY A 221 7.65 -1.31 6.77
CA GLY A 221 7.78 -0.67 5.46
C GLY A 221 8.42 0.70 5.59
N LEU A 222 9.21 1.08 4.58
CA LEU A 222 9.79 2.42 4.44
C LEU A 222 9.47 2.96 3.05
N ILE A 223 9.02 4.22 2.99
CA ILE A 223 8.81 4.93 1.72
C ILE A 223 9.82 6.05 1.51
N TYR A 224 10.50 6.04 0.38
CA TYR A 224 11.30 7.16 -0.06
C TYR A 224 10.65 7.81 -1.28
N VAL A 225 10.40 9.11 -1.20
CA VAL A 225 9.73 9.88 -2.24
C VAL A 225 10.70 10.88 -2.83
N TYR A 226 10.92 10.78 -4.14
CA TYR A 226 11.76 11.70 -4.90
C TYR A 226 11.05 12.13 -6.19
N ASN A 227 10.68 13.40 -6.27
CA ASN A 227 9.94 13.98 -7.41
C ASN A 227 8.66 13.20 -7.75
N THR A 228 8.61 12.49 -8.86
CA THR A 228 7.47 11.68 -9.33
C THR A 228 7.71 10.18 -9.15
N VAL A 229 8.69 9.79 -8.34
CA VAL A 229 9.06 8.40 -8.06
C VAL A 229 8.91 8.13 -6.55
N ASP A 230 8.25 7.01 -6.24
CA ASP A 230 8.19 6.49 -4.87
C ASP A 230 8.89 5.13 -4.85
N ILE A 231 9.76 4.93 -3.87
CA ILE A 231 10.46 3.67 -3.62
C ILE A 231 10.01 3.16 -2.27
N LEU A 232 9.47 1.96 -2.23
CA LEU A 232 8.86 1.36 -1.06
C LEU A 232 9.58 0.05 -0.77
N GLY A 233 10.30 0.01 0.35
CA GLY A 233 10.97 -1.18 0.83
C GLY A 233 10.17 -1.79 1.97
N ASP A 234 9.95 -3.11 1.92
CA ASP A 234 9.18 -3.82 2.92
C ASP A 234 9.93 -5.07 3.40
N VAL A 235 9.83 -5.34 4.68
CA VAL A 235 10.32 -6.58 5.29
C VAL A 235 9.22 -7.17 6.15
N SER A 236 9.03 -8.47 6.08
CA SER A 236 8.11 -9.19 6.95
C SER A 236 8.78 -10.42 7.53
N VAL A 237 8.41 -10.74 8.76
CA VAL A 237 8.73 -11.99 9.40
C VAL A 237 7.45 -12.78 9.60
N ASN A 238 7.45 -14.03 9.15
CA ASN A 238 6.36 -14.96 9.40
C ASN A 238 6.85 -16.07 10.33
N ASP A 239 6.02 -16.38 11.31
CA ASP A 239 6.27 -17.50 12.20
C ASP A 239 5.67 -18.77 11.59
N ILE A 240 6.50 -19.80 11.41
CA ILE A 240 6.06 -21.07 10.84
C ILE A 240 5.34 -21.89 11.91
N LYS A 241 5.70 -21.77 13.20
CA LYS A 241 5.00 -22.40 14.34
C LYS A 241 5.36 -21.62 15.59
N ALA A 242 4.40 -21.43 16.51
CA ALA A 242 4.67 -20.85 17.83
C ALA A 242 5.83 -21.56 18.59
N GLU A 243 6.12 -22.82 18.24
CA GLU A 243 7.21 -23.62 18.82
C GLU A 243 8.46 -23.76 17.93
N SER A 244 8.41 -23.37 16.64
CA SER A 244 9.57 -23.50 15.75
C SER A 244 10.43 -22.25 15.81
N LYS A 245 11.73 -22.40 16.08
CA LYS A 245 12.68 -21.27 16.07
C LYS A 245 12.96 -20.69 14.68
N ASN A 246 12.43 -21.30 13.61
CA ASN A 246 12.73 -20.93 12.25
C ASN A 246 11.77 -19.84 11.75
N LYS A 247 12.24 -18.60 11.80
CA LYS A 247 11.56 -17.43 11.24
C LYS A 247 11.83 -17.36 9.74
N ILE A 248 10.79 -17.12 8.93
CA ILE A 248 10.96 -16.83 7.50
C ILE A 248 10.92 -15.32 7.32
N TRP A 249 12.00 -14.78 6.78
CA TRP A 249 12.03 -13.38 6.36
C TRP A 249 11.69 -13.27 4.89
N THR A 250 10.84 -12.30 4.57
CA THR A 250 10.50 -11.91 3.20
C THR A 250 10.80 -10.43 3.03
N PHE A 251 11.43 -10.09 1.91
CA PHE A 251 11.85 -8.74 1.55
C PHE A 251 11.15 -8.35 0.26
N GLY A 252 10.77 -7.09 0.13
CA GLY A 252 10.07 -6.58 -1.04
C GLY A 252 10.49 -5.17 -1.38
N LEU A 253 10.45 -4.87 -2.67
CA LEU A 253 10.72 -3.55 -3.20
C LEU A 253 9.64 -3.22 -4.23
N THR A 254 9.01 -2.06 -4.09
CA THR A 254 8.06 -1.52 -5.06
C THR A 254 8.51 -0.13 -5.47
N VAL A 255 8.53 0.13 -6.77
CA VAL A 255 8.79 1.44 -7.35
C VAL A 255 7.52 1.91 -8.05
N LYS A 256 6.99 3.05 -7.63
CA LYS A 256 5.86 3.73 -8.28
C LYS A 256 6.40 4.90 -9.10
N PHE A 257 6.03 4.99 -10.36
CA PHE A 257 6.52 6.02 -11.28
C PHE A 257 5.48 6.27 -12.38
N PHE A 258 5.51 7.45 -12.99
CA PHE A 258 4.49 7.91 -13.96
C PHE A 258 3.04 7.81 -13.47
N GLY A 259 2.08 8.27 -14.28
CA GLY A 259 0.65 8.29 -13.95
C GLY A 259 0.22 9.52 -13.16
N TYR A 260 -0.94 9.42 -12.51
CA TYR A 260 -1.58 10.53 -11.84
C TYR A 260 -1.04 10.71 -10.42
N THR A 261 -0.56 11.91 -10.13
CA THR A 261 0.10 12.22 -8.87
C THR A 261 0.03 13.70 -8.54
N VAL A 262 0.14 14.01 -7.26
CA VAL A 262 0.19 15.36 -6.72
C VAL A 262 1.43 15.45 -5.84
N TRP A 263 2.17 16.55 -5.88
CA TRP A 263 3.32 16.75 -5.00
C TRP A 263 3.57 18.22 -4.77
N ALA A 264 4.37 18.51 -3.74
CA ALA A 264 4.84 19.85 -3.47
C ALA A 264 6.37 19.86 -3.41
N GLU A 265 6.93 20.92 -3.97
CA GLU A 265 8.34 21.25 -3.89
C GLU A 265 8.49 22.47 -3.00
N SER A 266 9.55 22.51 -2.22
CA SER A 266 9.84 23.61 -1.33
C SER A 266 11.27 24.08 -1.55
N SER A 267 11.45 25.40 -1.51
CA SER A 267 12.75 26.04 -1.61
C SER A 267 12.81 27.25 -0.66
N PRO A 268 13.85 27.35 0.19
CA PRO A 268 14.92 26.36 0.39
C PRO A 268 14.44 25.13 1.19
N LYS A 269 15.18 24.02 1.12
CA LYS A 269 14.94 22.78 1.88
C LYS A 269 15.44 22.82 3.33
N ILE A 270 16.29 23.80 3.64
CA ILE A 270 16.84 24.06 4.97
C ILE A 270 16.62 25.54 5.26
N ILE A 271 16.03 25.86 6.41
CA ILE A 271 15.80 27.23 6.86
C ILE A 271 16.35 27.43 8.26
N GLU A 272 16.89 28.62 8.51
CA GLU A 272 17.21 29.12 9.82
C GLU A 272 16.24 30.24 10.16
N VAL A 273 15.55 30.13 11.30
CA VAL A 273 14.63 31.16 11.75
C VAL A 273 15.47 32.28 12.36
N LEU A 274 15.60 33.38 11.62
CA LEU A 274 16.22 34.60 12.11
C LEU A 274 15.14 35.53 12.68
N PRO A 275 15.48 36.39 13.66
CA PRO A 275 14.55 37.40 14.19
C PRO A 275 14.01 38.36 13.12
N GLU A 276 14.76 38.53 12.03
CA GLU A 276 14.38 39.32 10.87
C GLU A 276 13.50 38.47 9.93
N ALA A 277 12.27 38.94 9.70
CA ALA A 277 11.17 38.14 9.13
C ALA A 277 11.40 37.63 7.70
N GLU A 278 12.27 38.27 6.92
CA GLU A 278 12.43 37.95 5.48
C GLU A 278 13.20 36.65 5.23
N ALA A 279 14.10 36.23 6.14
CA ALA A 279 14.90 35.02 5.96
C ALA A 279 14.18 33.71 6.35
N SER A 280 13.02 33.83 7.02
CA SER A 280 12.30 32.69 7.61
C SER A 280 11.16 32.18 6.73
N VAL A 281 11.36 32.16 5.41
CA VAL A 281 10.30 31.84 4.44
C VAL A 281 10.68 30.66 3.56
N THR A 282 9.78 29.68 3.43
CA THR A 282 9.86 28.65 2.38
C THR A 282 8.82 28.91 1.30
N LYS A 283 9.28 28.92 0.05
CA LYS A 283 8.42 28.95 -1.14
C LYS A 283 7.97 27.53 -1.43
N ILE A 284 6.66 27.29 -1.51
CA ILE A 284 6.05 25.97 -1.74
C ILE A 284 5.31 25.99 -3.07
N CYS A 285 5.78 25.21 -4.02
CA CYS A 285 5.21 25.11 -5.35
C CYS A 285 4.44 23.80 -5.49
N PHE A 286 3.16 23.90 -5.85
CA PHE A 286 2.30 22.75 -6.09
C PHE A 286 2.49 22.22 -7.51
N ARG A 287 2.50 20.89 -7.63
CA ARG A 287 2.60 20.18 -8.90
C ARG A 287 1.59 19.05 -8.91
N TYR A 288 0.95 18.83 -10.05
CA TYR A 288 0.00 17.74 -10.20
C TYR A 288 -0.15 17.30 -11.65
N ILE A 289 -0.44 16.02 -11.83
CA ILE A 289 -0.80 15.38 -13.09
C ILE A 289 -2.07 14.60 -12.79
N LEU A 290 -3.23 15.04 -13.31
CA LEU A 290 -4.55 14.50 -12.95
C LEU A 290 -5.38 14.20 -14.21
N PRO A 291 -6.26 13.20 -14.19
CA PRO A 291 -7.12 12.86 -15.32
C PRO A 291 -8.36 13.74 -15.45
N SER A 292 -8.65 14.54 -14.42
CA SER A 292 -9.87 15.31 -14.27
C SER A 292 -9.55 16.66 -13.63
N LYS A 293 -10.46 17.61 -13.76
CA LYS A 293 -10.32 18.94 -13.16
C LYS A 293 -10.35 18.83 -11.63
N VAL A 294 -9.65 19.74 -10.97
CA VAL A 294 -9.62 19.81 -9.52
C VAL A 294 -10.88 20.50 -9.02
N SER A 295 -11.60 19.85 -8.10
CA SER A 295 -12.74 20.43 -7.40
C SER A 295 -12.31 21.13 -6.10
N ARG A 296 -11.38 20.52 -5.36
CA ARG A 296 -10.86 21.07 -4.10
C ARG A 296 -9.45 20.55 -3.82
N TRP A 297 -8.64 21.34 -3.14
CA TRP A 297 -7.35 20.90 -2.63
C TRP A 297 -7.14 21.27 -1.16
N THR A 298 -6.26 20.54 -0.51
CA THR A 298 -5.86 20.75 0.89
C THR A 298 -4.39 20.40 1.02
N PHE A 299 -3.62 21.29 1.66
CA PHE A 299 -2.20 21.13 1.90
C PHE A 299 -1.90 21.34 3.38
N ASN A 300 -1.56 20.26 4.06
CA ASN A 300 -1.25 20.26 5.48
C ASN A 300 0.26 20.26 5.68
N ILE A 301 0.77 21.19 6.47
CA ILE A 301 2.16 21.23 6.94
C ILE A 301 2.21 20.61 8.32
N THR A 302 3.13 19.66 8.51
CA THR A 302 3.08 18.73 9.64
C THR A 302 4.47 18.41 10.18
N ASN A 303 4.59 18.06 11.46
CA ASN A 303 5.84 17.53 12.01
C ASN A 303 5.94 15.99 11.84
N ARG A 304 7.05 15.39 12.32
CA ARG A 304 7.26 13.93 12.26
C ARG A 304 6.16 13.10 12.93
N TRP A 305 5.58 13.59 14.03
CA TRP A 305 4.51 12.88 14.75
C TRP A 305 3.14 13.12 14.15
N GLY A 306 3.07 14.05 13.20
CA GLY A 306 1.84 14.36 12.55
C GLY A 306 0.94 15.34 13.29
N LYS A 307 1.50 16.25 14.06
CA LYS A 307 0.79 17.47 14.42
C LYS A 307 0.70 18.37 13.18
N ILE A 308 -0.48 18.89 12.88
CA ILE A 308 -0.68 19.91 11.83
C ILE A 308 -0.28 21.28 12.41
N TYR A 309 0.52 22.03 11.67
CA TYR A 309 0.94 23.39 12.01
C TYR A 309 0.28 24.44 11.12
N LYS A 310 -0.03 24.09 9.88
CA LYS A 310 -0.69 25.00 8.95
C LYS A 310 -1.49 24.19 7.94
N THR A 311 -2.71 24.62 7.67
CA THR A 311 -3.50 24.11 6.56
C THR A 311 -3.76 25.22 5.54
N TYR A 312 -3.43 24.92 4.28
CA TYR A 312 -3.86 25.71 3.13
C TYR A 312 -4.91 24.92 2.37
N TRP A 313 -5.93 25.58 1.86
CA TRP A 313 -6.98 24.93 1.08
C TRP A 313 -7.61 25.91 0.10
N GLY A 314 -8.31 25.37 -0.88
CA GLY A 314 -9.10 26.15 -1.82
C GLY A 314 -10.00 25.25 -2.66
N ASP A 315 -11.08 25.84 -3.16
CA ASP A 315 -11.89 25.23 -4.22
C ASP A 315 -11.22 25.48 -5.58
N GLY A 316 -11.42 24.57 -6.54
CA GLY A 316 -10.74 24.61 -7.83
C GLY A 316 -9.27 24.17 -7.79
N PRO A 317 -8.47 24.47 -8.82
CA PRO A 317 -7.06 24.10 -8.87
C PRO A 317 -6.23 24.83 -7.79
N PRO A 318 -5.15 24.22 -7.28
CA PRO A 318 -4.18 24.93 -6.45
C PRO A 318 -3.56 26.10 -7.23
N PRO A 319 -3.10 27.17 -6.55
CA PRO A 319 -2.54 28.32 -7.21
C PRO A 319 -1.39 27.91 -8.14
N SER A 320 -1.36 28.49 -9.35
CA SER A 320 -0.27 28.29 -10.30
C SER A 320 1.04 28.89 -9.79
N GLU A 321 0.91 29.93 -8.96
CA GLU A 321 2.00 30.51 -8.20
C GLU A 321 2.28 29.73 -6.92
N CYS A 322 3.51 29.80 -6.45
CA CYS A 322 3.91 29.14 -5.22
C CYS A 322 3.41 29.94 -4.01
N ILE A 323 3.01 29.26 -2.95
CA ILE A 323 2.67 29.90 -1.68
C ILE A 323 3.93 30.10 -0.84
N TYR A 324 3.87 31.01 0.12
CA TYR A 324 4.95 31.28 1.06
C TYR A 324 4.52 30.85 2.46
N TRP A 325 5.35 30.04 3.10
CA TRP A 325 5.16 29.67 4.50
C TRP A 325 6.28 30.28 5.33
N HIS A 326 5.91 31.21 6.22
CA HIS A 326 6.83 31.95 7.10
C HIS A 326 7.27 31.13 8.33
N VAL A 327 7.20 29.80 8.27
CA VAL A 327 7.61 28.90 9.36
C VAL A 327 6.87 29.22 10.67
N VAL A 328 5.60 29.59 10.55
CA VAL A 328 4.67 29.88 11.67
C VAL A 328 3.50 28.90 11.67
N ASP A 329 2.90 28.68 12.84
CA ASP A 329 1.69 27.87 13.00
C ASP A 329 0.41 28.63 12.60
N GLU A 330 -0.75 28.11 13.00
CA GLU A 330 -2.04 28.74 12.71
C GLU A 330 -2.23 30.02 13.53
N GLU A 331 -1.68 30.04 14.75
CA GLU A 331 -1.68 31.17 15.68
C GLU A 331 -0.61 32.23 15.36
N GLY A 332 0.22 32.01 14.33
CA GLY A 332 1.28 32.94 13.92
C GLY A 332 2.56 32.83 14.75
N LYS A 333 2.69 31.80 15.60
CA LYS A 333 3.90 31.54 16.39
C LYS A 333 4.90 30.75 15.57
N TYR A 334 6.18 31.11 15.67
CA TYR A 334 7.26 30.37 15.02
C TYR A 334 7.27 28.91 15.46
N VAL A 335 7.38 28.02 14.48
CA VAL A 335 7.49 26.58 14.74
C VAL A 335 8.90 26.23 15.22
N GLY A 336 9.00 25.19 16.04
CA GLY A 336 10.27 24.75 16.62
C GLY A 336 11.24 24.16 15.59
N LYS A 337 12.50 23.96 16.02
CA LYS A 337 13.50 23.21 15.25
C LYS A 337 12.97 21.81 14.90
N GLY A 338 13.17 21.38 13.65
CA GLY A 338 12.81 20.03 13.23
C GLY A 338 12.61 19.87 11.73
N VAL A 339 12.38 18.61 11.33
CA VAL A 339 11.98 18.27 9.97
C VAL A 339 10.46 18.33 9.87
N TYR A 340 9.98 19.11 8.90
CA TYR A 340 8.58 19.26 8.56
C TYR A 340 8.28 18.53 7.26
N TYR A 341 7.07 17.99 7.20
CA TYR A 341 6.53 17.21 6.11
C TYR A 341 5.24 17.85 5.62
N TYR A 342 4.86 17.53 4.40
CA TYR A 342 3.55 17.91 3.89
C TYR A 342 2.65 16.70 3.66
N GLU A 343 1.35 16.95 3.66
CA GLU A 343 0.32 16.09 3.10
C GLU A 343 -0.50 16.92 2.11
N PHE A 344 -0.42 16.58 0.84
CA PHE A 344 -1.14 17.26 -0.23
C PHE A 344 -2.27 16.36 -0.73
N ILE A 345 -3.49 16.85 -0.62
CA ILE A 345 -4.73 16.14 -0.96
C ILE A 345 -5.43 16.96 -2.04
N VAL A 346 -5.79 16.32 -3.14
CA VAL A 346 -6.53 16.92 -4.23
C VAL A 346 -7.74 16.05 -4.55
N ARG A 347 -8.92 16.66 -4.52
CA ARG A 347 -10.17 16.05 -4.98
C ARG A 347 -10.48 16.56 -6.38
N THR A 348 -10.89 15.67 -7.26
CA THR A 348 -11.29 16.01 -8.63
C THR A 348 -12.81 16.12 -8.76
N GLU A 349 -13.29 16.69 -9.87
CA GLU A 349 -14.73 16.82 -10.17
C GLU A 349 -15.43 15.46 -10.33
N ASP A 350 -14.68 14.41 -10.72
CA ASP A 350 -15.20 13.04 -10.80
C ASP A 350 -15.12 12.28 -9.46
N GLY A 351 -14.87 13.00 -8.35
CA GLY A 351 -14.89 12.45 -7.00
C GLY A 351 -13.63 11.69 -6.58
N LYS A 352 -12.65 11.51 -7.47
CA LYS A 352 -11.38 10.84 -7.14
C LYS A 352 -10.53 11.71 -6.20
N ILE A 353 -9.78 11.04 -5.33
CA ILE A 353 -8.88 11.69 -4.39
C ILE A 353 -7.45 11.24 -4.67
N TYR A 354 -6.57 12.23 -4.82
CA TYR A 354 -5.13 12.04 -4.99
C TYR A 354 -4.43 12.62 -3.77
N LYS A 355 -3.64 11.79 -3.11
CA LYS A 355 -2.95 12.14 -1.87
C LYS A 355 -1.47 11.83 -1.98
N ARG A 356 -0.62 12.72 -1.45
CA ARG A 356 0.82 12.44 -1.31
C ARG A 356 1.41 13.08 -0.07
N ARG A 357 2.39 12.39 0.51
CA ARG A 357 3.22 12.87 1.60
C ARG A 357 4.68 13.01 1.14
N GLY A 358 5.39 13.97 1.70
CA GLY A 358 6.80 14.18 1.39
C GLY A 358 7.50 15.10 2.38
N GLY A 359 8.83 15.08 2.34
CA GLY A 359 9.65 16.02 3.11
C GLY A 359 9.48 17.46 2.59
N LEU A 360 9.15 18.37 3.49
CA LEU A 360 8.98 19.78 3.17
C LEU A 360 10.28 20.55 3.45
N VAL A 361 10.62 20.79 4.71
CA VAL A 361 11.74 21.67 5.06
C VAL A 361 12.34 21.26 6.40
N ASN A 362 13.65 21.42 6.56
CA ASN A 362 14.35 21.24 7.82
C ASN A 362 14.68 22.59 8.45
N VAL A 363 14.05 22.90 9.58
CA VAL A 363 14.27 24.12 10.35
C VAL A 363 15.40 23.86 11.34
N LYS A 364 16.58 24.47 11.14
CA LYS A 364 17.79 24.18 11.92
C LYS A 364 17.88 24.94 13.25
N LYS A 365 17.46 26.20 13.26
CA LYS A 365 17.52 27.10 14.40
C LYS A 365 16.16 27.76 14.53
N GLY A 366 15.45 27.48 15.62
CA GLY A 366 14.25 28.21 16.00
C GLY A 366 14.63 29.32 16.98
N VAL A 367 13.90 30.43 16.98
CA VAL A 367 13.96 31.37 18.10
C VAL A 367 13.56 30.58 19.35
N LYS A 368 14.43 30.52 20.37
CA LYS A 368 14.00 30.04 21.68
C LYS A 368 12.89 30.99 22.10
N GLY A 369 11.65 30.49 22.16
CA GLY A 369 10.53 31.27 22.65
C GLY A 369 10.93 31.90 23.96
N ILE A 370 10.88 33.23 24.02
CA ILE A 370 11.02 34.01 25.24
C ILE A 370 9.87 33.64 26.17
#